data_AF-A0AAN5CY24-F1
#
_entry.id   AF-A0AAN5CY24-F1
#
_cell.length_a   1.000
_cell.length_b   1.000
_cell.length_c   1.000
_cell.angle_alpha   90.00
_cell.angle_beta   90.00
_cell.angle_gamma   90.00
#
_symmetry.space_group_name_H-M   'P 1'
#
loop_
_entity.id
_entity.type
_entity.pdbx_description
1 polymer ?
#
loop_
_entity_poly.entity_id
_entity_poly.type
_entity_poly.pdbx_seq_one_letter_code
_entity_poly.pdbx_strand_id
1 'polypeptide(L)' 'EIYSPGFPFNSSLPCDFLLKVDTGMLVEIEILLLEANSCCDHLLLTEGTLGGAVIADLTGEISTGKMYRTTS' A
#
# COMPACT_ATOMS: atom_id res chain seq x y z
N GLU A 1 -11.83 -4.49 -0.58
CA GLU A 1 -11.26 -3.15 -0.30
C GLU A 1 -10.43 -3.25 0.98
N ILE A 2 -9.30 -2.53 1.06
CA ILE A 2 -8.37 -2.55 2.19
C ILE A 2 -8.35 -1.15 2.79
N TYR A 3 -8.39 -1.07 4.13
CA TYR A 3 -8.35 0.19 4.86
C TYR A 3 -7.24 0.18 5.89
N SER A 4 -6.69 1.36 6.18
CA SER A 4 -5.79 1.54 7.31
C SER A 4 -6.52 1.21 8.64
N PRO A 5 -5.79 0.74 9.66
CA PRO A 5 -6.36 0.58 10.99
C PRO A 5 -7.00 1.88 11.47
N GLY A 6 -8.22 1.82 12.00
CA GLY A 6 -8.90 2.98 12.55
C GLY A 6 -9.62 3.88 11.53
N PHE A 7 -9.47 3.65 10.22
CA PHE A 7 -10.23 4.38 9.20
C PHE A 7 -11.76 4.35 9.48
N PRO A 8 -12.49 5.47 9.36
CA PRO A 8 -12.08 6.79 8.84
C PRO A 8 -11.51 7.75 9.89
N PHE A 9 -11.20 7.27 11.09
CA PHE A 9 -10.56 8.05 12.15
C PHE A 9 -9.04 7.85 12.11
N ASN A 10 -8.35 8.29 13.17
CA ASN A 10 -6.89 8.19 13.26
C ASN A 10 -6.44 6.88 13.93
N SER A 11 -5.24 6.45 13.56
CA SER A 11 -4.49 5.39 14.21
C SER A 11 -3.01 5.61 13.96
N SER A 12 -2.17 5.21 14.91
CA SER A 12 -0.70 5.20 14.78
C SER A 12 -0.13 3.78 14.85
N LEU A 13 -0.98 2.77 14.61
CA LEU A 13 -0.56 1.38 14.62
C LEU A 13 0.06 1.00 13.26
N PRO A 14 1.27 0.41 13.24
CA PRO A 14 1.80 -0.18 12.02
C PRO A 14 0.95 -1.39 11.61
N CYS A 15 0.86 -1.65 10.31
CA CYS A 15 0.10 -2.77 9.77
C CYS A 15 0.73 -3.28 8.47
N ASP A 16 0.60 -4.59 8.26
CA ASP A 16 1.01 -5.27 7.03
C ASP A 16 -0.20 -5.99 6.41
N PHE A 17 -0.32 -5.89 5.09
CA PHE A 17 -1.33 -6.61 4.32
C PHE A 17 -0.63 -7.50 3.30
N LEU A 18 -0.92 -8.81 3.34
CA LEU A 18 -0.38 -9.77 2.38
C LEU A 18 -1.44 -10.11 1.33
N LEU A 19 -1.14 -9.76 0.09
CA LEU A 19 -1.93 -10.12 -1.08
C LEU A 19 -1.27 -11.33 -1.76
N LYS A 20 -2.04 -12.39 -2.02
CA LYS A 20 -1.55 -13.59 -2.71
C LYS A 20 -2.50 -13.99 -3.82
N VAL A 21 -1.92 -14.33 -4.96
CA VAL A 21 -2.61 -14.87 -6.14
C VAL A 21 -1.95 -16.17 -6.55
N ASP A 22 -2.62 -16.93 -7.42
CA ASP A 22 -2.05 -18.16 -7.99
C ASP A 22 -0.83 -17.85 -8.87
N THR A 23 0.04 -18.86 -9.02
CA THR A 23 1.26 -18.76 -9.82
C THR A 23 0.97 -18.30 -11.24
N GLY A 24 1.69 -17.29 -11.72
CA GLY A 24 1.54 -16.72 -13.06
C GLY A 24 0.51 -15.59 -13.15
N MET A 25 -0.16 -15.23 -12.06
CA MET A 25 -1.00 -14.03 -11.97
C MET A 25 -0.23 -12.87 -11.35
N LEU A 26 -0.62 -11.65 -11.72
CA LEU A 26 -0.07 -10.41 -11.18
C LEU A 26 -1.14 -9.67 -10.36
N VAL A 27 -0.70 -8.87 -9.40
CA VAL A 27 -1.56 -8.03 -8.57
C VAL A 27 -1.45 -6.58 -9.06
N GLU A 28 -2.60 -5.92 -9.15
CA GLU A 28 -2.70 -4.49 -9.45
C GLU A 28 -3.47 -3.81 -8.31
N ILE A 29 -2.96 -2.68 -7.84
CA ILE A 29 -3.46 -1.93 -6.69
C ILE A 29 -3.76 -0.51 -7.13
N GLU A 30 -4.96 -0.04 -6.80
CA GLU A 30 -5.37 1.35 -6.91
C GLU A 30 -5.33 2.03 -5.55
N ILE A 31 -4.61 3.15 -5.44
CA ILE A 31 -4.67 4.02 -4.28
C ILE A 31 -5.79 5.04 -4.50
N LEU A 32 -6.95 4.74 -3.92
CA LEU A 32 -8.13 5.61 -3.95
C LEU A 32 -7.92 6.86 -3.09
N LEU A 33 -7.42 6.68 -1.88
CA LEU A 33 -7.14 7.74 -0.92
C LEU A 33 -5.96 7.35 -0.02
N LEU A 34 -5.02 8.26 0.15
CA LEU A 34 -3.97 8.21 1.17
C LEU A 34 -3.90 9.59 1.83
N GLU A 35 -3.98 9.62 3.16
CA GLU A 35 -3.68 10.78 3.98
C GLU A 35 -2.71 10.33 5.07
N ALA A 36 -1.43 10.63 4.89
CA ALA A 36 -0.35 10.23 5.78
C ALA A 36 0.47 11.46 6.20
N ASN A 37 1.00 11.46 7.43
CA ASN A 37 1.92 12.50 7.85
C ASN A 37 3.24 12.42 7.06
N SER A 38 3.53 13.47 6.28
CA SER A 38 4.68 13.53 5.36
C SER A 38 6.07 13.39 5.99
N CYS A 39 6.21 13.47 7.32
CA CYS A 39 7.51 13.29 7.97
C CYS A 39 7.90 11.82 8.14
N CYS A 40 6.91 10.96 8.37
CA CYS A 40 7.15 9.73 9.14
C CYS A 40 6.17 8.59 8.84
N ASP A 41 4.98 8.89 8.30
CA ASP A 41 3.99 7.87 7.96
C ASP A 41 4.14 7.49 6.49
N HIS A 42 4.26 6.19 6.23
CA HIS A 42 4.50 5.68 4.89
C HIS A 42 3.59 4.49 4.58
N LEU A 43 3.07 4.46 3.35
CA LEU A 43 2.51 3.26 2.74
C LEU A 43 3.56 2.68 1.79
N LEU A 44 4.16 1.57 2.21
CA LEU A 44 5.16 0.85 1.44
C LEU A 44 4.51 -0.30 0.66
N LEU A 45 4.62 -0.26 -0.66
CA LEU A 45 4.22 -1.37 -1.54
C LEU A 45 5.46 -2.18 -1.88
N THR A 46 5.47 -3.45 -1.49
CA THR A 46 6.56 -4.39 -1.79
C THR A 46 6.06 -5.59 -2.56
N GLU A 47 6.92 -6.12 -3.42
CA GLU A 47 6.69 -7.34 -4.20
C GLU A 47 7.58 -8.48 -3.71
N GLY A 48 7.02 -9.69 -3.71
CA GLY A 48 7.69 -10.91 -3.29
C GLY A 48 7.47 -11.21 -1.81
N THR A 49 8.56 -11.44 -1.06
CA THR A 49 8.49 -11.65 0.40
C THR A 49 8.22 -10.35 1.14
N LEU A 50 7.79 -10.43 2.40
CA LEU A 50 7.70 -9.25 3.29
C LEU A 50 9.04 -8.50 3.30
N GLY A 51 9.03 -7.22 2.91
CA GLY A 51 10.24 -6.41 2.74
C GLY A 51 11.05 -6.70 1.47
N GLY A 52 10.40 -7.26 0.44
CA GLY A 52 10.99 -7.53 -0.87
C GLY A 52 11.23 -6.27 -1.70
N ALA A 53 11.13 -6.39 -3.02
CA ALA A 53 11.40 -5.27 -3.92
C ALA A 53 10.35 -4.16 -3.71
N VAL A 54 10.81 -2.93 -3.47
CA VAL A 54 9.92 -1.79 -3.29
C VAL A 54 9.36 -1.37 -4.65
N ILE A 55 8.04 -1.46 -4.80
CA ILE A 55 7.30 -0.92 -5.95
C ILE A 55 7.06 0.57 -5.74
N ALA A 56 6.66 0.97 -4.54
CA ALA A 56 6.37 2.35 -4.19
C ALA A 56 6.55 2.61 -2.69
N ASP A 57 7.00 3.81 -2.37
CA ASP A 57 7.02 4.38 -1.03
C ASP A 57 6.22 5.68 -1.07
N LEU A 58 5.05 5.69 -0.43
CA LEU A 58 4.05 6.75 -0.53
C LEU A 58 3.84 7.42 0.82
N THR A 59 3.71 8.74 0.80
CA THR A 59 3.40 9.56 1.97
C THR A 59 2.62 10.82 1.56
N GLY A 60 2.16 11.61 2.51
CA GLY A 60 1.36 12.80 2.27
C GLY A 60 -0.07 12.49 1.81
N GLU A 61 -0.62 13.36 0.96
CA GLU A 61 -1.99 13.24 0.45
C GLU A 61 -2.00 12.75 -1.02
N ILE A 62 -2.76 11.69 -1.30
CA ILE A 62 -2.99 11.16 -2.65
C ILE A 62 -4.46 10.82 -2.82
N SER A 63 -5.11 11.38 -3.83
CA SER A 63 -6.55 11.17 -4.12
C SER A 63 -6.83 10.94 -5.61
N THR A 64 -5.80 10.60 -6.40
CA THR A 64 -5.86 10.58 -7.87
C THR A 64 -6.02 9.18 -8.49
N GLY A 65 -6.34 8.13 -7.72
CA GLY A 65 -6.47 6.76 -8.24
C GLY A 65 -5.15 6.21 -8.81
N LYS A 66 -4.02 6.39 -8.09
CA LYS A 66 -2.72 5.94 -8.59
C LYS A 66 -2.67 4.40 -8.65
N MET A 67 -2.26 3.87 -9.79
CA MET A 67 -2.16 2.44 -10.05
C MET A 67 -0.72 1.95 -9.90
N TYR A 68 -0.56 0.82 -9.22
CA TYR A 68 0.70 0.09 -9.08
C TYR A 68 0.49 -1.38 -9.40
N ARG A 69 1.49 -2.02 -10.02
CA ARG A 69 1.37 -3.41 -10.47
C ARG A 69 2.65 -4.17 -10.16
N THR A 70 2.50 -5.43 -9.75
CA THR A 70 3.62 -6.36 -9.62
C THR A 70 4.21 -6.71 -10.99
N THR A 71 5.47 -7.12 -11.01
CA THR A 71 6.23 -7.40 -12.23
C THR A 71 6.54 -8.88 -12.44
N SER A 72 6.37 -9.71 -11.41
CA SER A 72 6.74 -11.12 -11.33
C SER A 72 5.76 -11.97 -10.53
#